data_AF-A0A7G2C5S5-F1
#
_entry.id   AF-A0A7G2C5S5-F1
#
_cell.length_a   1.000
_cell.length_b   1.000
_cell.length_c   1.000
_cell.angle_alpha   90.00
_cell.angle_beta   90.00
_cell.angle_gamma   90.00
#
_symmetry.space_group_name_H-M   'P 1'
#
loop_
_entity.id
_entity.type
_entity.pdbx_description
1 polymer ?
#
loop_
_entity_poly.entity_id
_entity_poly.type
_entity_poly.pdbx_seq_one_letter_code
_entity_poly.pdbx_strand_id
1 'polypeptide(L)'
;MVNFTVDQLRELMDDPQQIRNMSVIAHVDHGKSTLSDSLVAAAGIMKMEEAGDKRLMDTRADEIARGITIKSTAISLHYDVPKEMIADLADDKRNFLINLIDSPGHVDFSSEVTAALRVTDGAVVVVDCVEGVCVQTETVLRQALTERIRPVLFINKVDRAILELQLDPEEAYQGFVKTIQNVNVVIATYNDPVMGDLQISPDKGTVSIGSGYQAWAFSLTRFAHMYAAKFGVDEMKMRERLWGDNFFDAKNKKWIKQDTNSDGERVRRAFCQFCLDPIYQIFDACMNEKKDKIEKMLKSLNINLTADERDQVPKKLLKTIMMKFLPAAETLLQMIVAHLPSPKKAQTYRAEMLYSGPPESHEDKYFMGIKNCDQNAPPHAVHQQDGADRRSRALLRLWSYFRR
;
A
#
# COMPACT_ATOMS: atom_id res chain seq x y z
N MET A 1 23.39 4.64 -1.20
CA MET A 1 23.76 4.30 0.19
C MET A 1 22.44 4.16 0.93
N VAL A 2 22.24 3.05 1.62
CA VAL A 2 21.03 2.81 2.42
C VAL A 2 20.98 3.84 3.55
N ASN A 3 19.82 4.41 3.83
CA ASN A 3 19.67 5.55 4.75
C ASN A 3 19.77 5.20 6.25
N PHE A 4 20.19 3.98 6.61
CA PHE A 4 20.21 3.49 7.99
C PHE A 4 21.38 2.54 8.27
N THR A 5 21.77 2.43 9.54
CA THR A 5 22.82 1.52 10.00
C THR A 5 22.24 0.17 10.45
N VAL A 6 23.10 -0.85 10.51
CA VAL A 6 22.72 -2.17 11.04
C VAL A 6 22.31 -2.10 12.51
N ASP A 7 22.94 -1.21 13.29
CA ASP A 7 22.63 -1.02 14.71
C ASP A 7 21.24 -0.40 14.89
N GLN A 8 20.86 0.58 14.07
CA GLN A 8 19.52 1.16 14.08
C GLN A 8 18.45 0.11 13.74
N LEU A 9 18.71 -0.76 12.77
CA LEU A 9 17.79 -1.88 12.48
C LEU A 9 17.64 -2.81 13.68
N ARG A 10 18.74 -3.12 14.36
CA ARG A 10 18.73 -4.02 15.52
C ARG A 10 17.92 -3.44 16.67
N GLU A 11 18.03 -2.15 16.94
CA GLU A 11 17.21 -1.46 17.95
C GLU A 11 15.72 -1.52 17.60
N LEU A 12 15.35 -1.33 16.33
CA LEU A 12 13.96 -1.43 15.90
C LEU A 12 13.40 -2.86 15.95
N MET A 13 14.24 -3.88 15.78
CA MET A 13 13.84 -5.28 15.94
C MET A 13 13.43 -5.60 17.38
N ASP A 14 13.90 -4.83 18.37
CA ASP A 14 13.57 -5.04 19.79
C ASP A 14 12.17 -4.52 20.18
N ASP A 15 11.52 -3.67 19.36
CA ASP A 15 10.11 -3.26 19.58
C ASP A 15 9.17 -3.86 18.53
N PRO A 16 8.50 -4.99 18.83
CA PRO A 16 7.53 -5.59 17.94
C PRO A 16 6.36 -4.66 17.58
N GLN A 17 6.08 -3.59 18.33
CA GLN A 17 5.02 -2.63 17.97
C GLN A 17 5.37 -1.80 16.74
N GLN A 18 6.66 -1.62 16.47
CA GLN A 18 7.19 -0.84 15.34
C GLN A 18 7.49 -1.68 14.10
N ILE A 19 7.20 -2.98 14.16
CA ILE A 19 7.40 -3.90 13.03
C ILE A 19 6.09 -4.05 12.25
N ARG A 20 6.18 -4.11 10.92
CA ARG A 20 5.10 -4.54 10.03
C ARG A 20 5.62 -5.64 9.12
N ASN A 21 5.06 -6.84 9.24
CA ASN A 21 5.34 -7.92 8.29
C ASN A 21 4.22 -7.97 7.26
N MET A 22 4.55 -7.81 6.00
CA MET A 22 3.54 -7.77 4.95
C MET A 22 3.96 -8.52 3.69
N SER A 23 2.96 -8.97 2.92
CA SER A 23 3.14 -9.48 1.57
C SER A 23 2.36 -8.64 0.56
N VAL A 24 2.72 -8.77 -0.71
CA VAL A 24 1.97 -8.17 -1.83
C VAL A 24 1.19 -9.26 -2.54
N ILE A 25 -0.13 -9.08 -2.63
CA ILE A 25 -1.04 -9.98 -3.32
C ILE A 25 -1.45 -9.31 -4.62
N ALA A 26 -1.28 -9.98 -5.75
CA ALA A 26 -1.67 -9.45 -7.06
C ALA A 26 -1.94 -10.58 -8.05
N HIS A 27 -2.76 -10.30 -9.07
CA HIS A 27 -2.79 -11.12 -10.27
C HIS A 27 -1.47 -10.95 -11.05
N VAL A 28 -1.15 -11.92 -11.92
CA VAL A 28 -0.07 -11.77 -12.90
C VAL A 28 -0.28 -10.47 -13.69
N ASP A 29 0.82 -9.76 -13.95
CA ASP A 29 0.85 -8.48 -14.66
C ASP A 29 0.08 -7.31 -14.02
N HIS A 30 -0.44 -7.42 -12.79
CA HIS A 30 -1.04 -6.28 -12.07
C HIS A 30 -0.01 -5.31 -11.46
N GLY A 31 1.29 -5.55 -11.68
CA GLY A 31 2.37 -4.64 -11.30
C GLY A 31 2.92 -4.87 -9.88
N LYS A 32 2.85 -6.11 -9.38
CA LYS A 32 3.39 -6.52 -8.07
C LYS A 32 4.88 -6.16 -7.91
N SER A 33 5.74 -6.63 -8.81
CA SER A 33 7.19 -6.38 -8.75
C SER A 33 7.52 -4.89 -8.90
N THR A 34 6.80 -4.16 -9.76
CA THR A 34 6.97 -2.71 -9.94
C THR A 34 6.63 -1.93 -8.67
N LEU A 35 5.61 -2.36 -7.93
CA LEU A 35 5.26 -1.78 -6.64
C LEU A 35 6.35 -2.05 -5.60
N SER A 36 6.81 -3.30 -5.51
CA SER A 36 7.89 -3.71 -4.60
C SER A 36 9.16 -2.91 -4.88
N ASP A 37 9.56 -2.74 -6.14
CA ASP A 37 10.69 -1.91 -6.54
C ASP A 37 10.55 -0.44 -6.09
N SER A 38 9.35 0.13 -6.22
CA SER A 38 9.09 1.51 -5.83
C SER A 38 9.28 1.72 -4.31
N LEU A 39 8.91 0.74 -3.49
CA LEU A 39 9.15 0.76 -2.04
C LEU A 39 10.63 0.60 -1.70
N VAL A 40 11.33 -0.28 -2.40
CA VAL A 40 12.78 -0.52 -2.23
C VAL A 40 13.59 0.72 -2.61
N ALA A 41 13.18 1.41 -3.69
CA ALA A 41 13.78 2.67 -4.11
C ALA A 41 13.59 3.79 -3.09
N ALA A 42 12.41 3.87 -2.47
CA ALA A 42 12.14 4.84 -1.41
C ALA A 42 12.96 4.62 -0.14
N ALA A 43 13.27 3.36 0.19
CA ALA A 43 14.14 3.03 1.31
C ALA A 43 15.63 3.39 1.06
N GLY A 44 15.96 3.98 -0.10
CA GLY A 44 17.34 4.37 -0.45
C GLY A 44 18.23 3.18 -0.84
N ILE A 45 17.63 2.01 -1.05
CA ILE A 45 18.35 0.80 -1.48
C ILE A 45 18.68 0.90 -2.98
N MET A 46 17.84 1.57 -3.77
CA MET A 46 18.05 1.84 -5.20
C MET A 46 17.64 3.26 -5.58
N LYS A 47 18.05 3.73 -6.77
CA LYS A 47 17.60 5.03 -7.31
C LYS A 47 16.15 4.92 -7.78
N MET A 48 15.32 5.92 -7.45
CA MET A 48 13.92 6.00 -7.89
C MET A 48 13.72 5.99 -9.41
N GLU A 49 14.69 6.53 -10.15
CA GLU A 49 14.65 6.55 -11.62
C GLU A 49 14.76 5.16 -12.24
N GLU A 50 15.34 4.20 -11.50
CA GLU A 50 15.53 2.80 -11.94
C GLU A 50 14.40 1.86 -11.45
N ALA A 51 13.46 2.38 -10.65
CA ALA A 51 12.34 1.62 -10.11
C ALA A 51 11.37 1.19 -11.22
N GLY A 52 11.07 -0.12 -11.27
CA GLY A 52 10.18 -0.72 -12.26
C GLY A 52 10.89 -1.30 -13.50
N ASP A 53 12.10 -0.81 -13.83
CA ASP A 53 12.87 -1.31 -14.97
C ASP A 53 13.80 -2.47 -14.57
N LYS A 54 14.37 -2.44 -13.36
CA LYS A 54 15.35 -3.45 -12.91
C LYS A 54 14.75 -4.66 -12.19
N ARG A 55 13.55 -4.57 -11.58
CA ARG A 55 12.89 -5.65 -10.83
C ARG A 55 13.84 -6.33 -9.84
N LEU A 56 14.28 -5.59 -8.82
CA LEU A 56 15.35 -6.02 -7.90
C LEU A 56 15.04 -7.33 -7.17
N MET A 57 13.75 -7.58 -6.93
CA MET A 57 13.25 -8.79 -6.25
C MET A 57 13.33 -10.05 -7.12
N ASP A 58 13.32 -9.89 -8.45
CA ASP A 58 13.41 -10.98 -9.41
C ASP A 58 14.90 -11.30 -9.65
N THR A 59 15.50 -12.07 -8.75
CA THR A 59 16.95 -12.34 -8.76
C THR A 59 17.38 -13.44 -9.73
N ARG A 60 16.45 -14.30 -10.16
CA ARG A 60 16.77 -15.44 -11.03
C ARG A 60 16.66 -15.08 -12.52
N ALA A 61 17.51 -15.69 -13.34
CA ALA A 61 17.52 -15.44 -14.78
C ALA A 61 16.19 -15.82 -15.48
N ASP A 62 15.49 -16.84 -14.99
CA ASP A 62 14.18 -17.26 -15.49
C ASP A 62 13.05 -16.31 -15.07
N GLU A 63 13.14 -15.69 -13.88
CA GLU A 63 12.20 -14.64 -13.43
C GLU A 63 12.30 -13.41 -14.32
N ILE A 64 13.51 -12.91 -14.54
CA ILE A 64 13.77 -11.73 -15.38
C ILE A 64 13.33 -11.99 -16.82
N ALA A 65 13.66 -13.15 -17.39
CA ALA A 65 13.33 -13.48 -18.78
C ALA A 65 11.82 -13.61 -19.03
N ARG A 66 11.06 -14.08 -18.04
CA ARG A 66 9.61 -14.29 -18.14
C ARG A 66 8.78 -13.12 -17.61
N GLY A 67 9.41 -12.22 -16.85
CA GLY A 67 8.75 -11.09 -16.22
C GLY A 67 7.78 -11.49 -15.09
N ILE A 68 8.00 -12.64 -14.45
CA ILE A 68 7.17 -13.16 -13.35
C ILE A 68 8.02 -13.48 -12.12
N THR A 69 7.45 -13.29 -10.92
CA THR A 69 8.08 -13.74 -9.67
C THR A 69 7.87 -15.23 -9.49
N ILE A 70 8.95 -15.98 -9.31
CA ILE A 70 8.94 -17.44 -9.12
C ILE A 70 9.23 -17.80 -7.66
N LYS A 71 10.17 -17.11 -7.00
CA LYS A 71 10.55 -17.36 -5.61
C LYS A 71 10.24 -16.20 -4.68
N SER A 72 9.91 -16.54 -3.44
CA SER A 72 9.72 -15.50 -2.43
C SER A 72 11.05 -14.83 -2.03
N THR A 73 11.10 -13.50 -2.02
CA THR A 73 12.24 -12.71 -1.53
C THR A 73 11.78 -11.78 -0.40
N ALA A 74 12.67 -11.53 0.56
CA ALA A 74 12.37 -10.68 1.72
C ALA A 74 13.27 -9.44 1.71
N ILE A 75 12.67 -8.26 1.85
CA ILE A 75 13.39 -7.00 2.04
C ILE A 75 12.85 -6.29 3.28
N SER A 76 13.77 -5.73 4.05
CA SER A 76 13.46 -4.84 5.17
C SER A 76 13.61 -3.38 4.73
N LEU A 77 12.59 -2.59 5.03
CA LEU A 77 12.50 -1.16 4.75
C LEU A 77 12.44 -0.41 6.09
N HIS A 78 13.19 0.67 6.18
CA HIS A 78 13.10 1.61 7.28
C HIS A 78 12.24 2.80 6.85
N TYR A 79 11.24 3.16 7.65
CA TYR A 79 10.40 4.32 7.39
C TYR A 79 10.20 5.14 8.67
N ASP A 80 10.63 6.40 8.61
CA ASP A 80 10.36 7.40 9.64
C ASP A 80 9.08 8.16 9.29
N VAL A 81 8.08 8.07 10.17
CA VAL A 81 6.75 8.63 9.93
C VAL A 81 6.75 10.13 10.23
N PRO A 82 6.47 11.00 9.23
CA PRO A 82 6.39 12.43 9.45
C PRO A 82 5.35 12.81 10.52
N LYS A 83 5.66 13.84 11.33
CA LYS A 83 4.77 14.35 12.39
C LYS A 83 3.38 14.71 11.91
N GLU A 84 3.32 15.26 10.72
CA GLU A 84 2.10 15.73 10.04
C GLU A 84 1.16 14.58 9.66
N MET A 85 1.67 13.34 9.54
CA MET A 85 0.93 12.21 8.99
C MET A 85 0.21 11.36 10.06
N ILE A 86 0.82 11.22 11.25
CA ILE A 86 0.20 10.53 12.40
C ILE A 86 0.52 11.34 13.65
N ALA A 87 -0.40 12.22 14.04
CA ALA A 87 -0.23 13.13 15.18
C ALA A 87 -0.15 12.40 16.52
N ASP A 88 -0.93 11.31 16.68
CA ASP A 88 -1.04 10.56 17.93
C ASP A 88 0.18 9.67 18.25
N LEU A 89 1.14 9.59 17.32
CA LEU A 89 2.36 8.81 17.51
C LEU A 89 3.40 9.62 18.29
N ALA A 90 3.88 9.05 19.40
CA ALA A 90 4.98 9.63 20.16
C ALA A 90 6.25 9.73 19.30
N ASP A 91 7.03 10.80 19.50
CA ASP A 91 8.18 11.13 18.65
C ASP A 91 9.26 10.03 18.63
N ASP A 92 9.46 9.35 19.76
CA ASP A 92 10.39 8.21 19.91
C ASP A 92 9.90 6.94 19.20
N LYS A 93 8.64 6.91 18.77
CA LYS A 93 7.95 5.76 18.20
C LYS A 93 7.64 5.91 16.72
N ARG A 94 8.28 6.84 16.01
CA ARG A 94 8.02 7.15 14.59
C ARG A 94 8.80 6.31 13.59
N ASN A 95 9.84 5.62 14.04
CA ASN A 95 10.63 4.74 13.19
C ASN A 95 9.99 3.35 13.13
N PHE A 96 9.65 2.91 11.91
CA PHE A 96 9.08 1.59 11.65
C PHE A 96 10.02 0.73 10.82
N LEU A 97 10.04 -0.55 11.16
CA LEU A 97 10.67 -1.61 10.36
C LEU A 97 9.60 -2.38 9.60
N ILE A 98 9.63 -2.28 8.27
CA ILE A 98 8.65 -2.93 7.40
C ILE A 98 9.35 -4.06 6.67
N ASN A 99 8.93 -5.31 6.95
CA ASN A 99 9.39 -6.49 6.26
C ASN A 99 8.42 -6.82 5.13
N LEU A 100 8.90 -6.65 3.90
CA LEU A 100 8.20 -6.95 2.67
C LEU A 100 8.60 -8.35 2.20
N ILE A 101 7.63 -9.25 2.13
CA ILE A 101 7.80 -10.59 1.56
C ILE A 101 7.09 -10.62 0.21
N ASP A 102 7.87 -10.73 -0.86
CA ASP A 102 7.34 -10.77 -2.20
C ASP A 102 6.89 -12.20 -2.52
N SER A 103 5.59 -12.47 -2.66
CA SER A 103 5.06 -13.82 -2.91
C SER A 103 4.74 -14.04 -4.39
N PRO A 104 4.98 -15.22 -4.99
CA PRO A 104 4.64 -15.47 -6.40
C PRO A 104 3.19 -15.12 -6.76
N GLY A 105 2.97 -14.55 -7.94
CA GLY A 105 1.61 -14.21 -8.43
C GLY A 105 0.96 -15.34 -9.24
N HIS A 106 1.72 -16.36 -9.63
CA HIS A 106 1.24 -17.44 -10.51
C HIS A 106 0.68 -18.63 -9.70
N VAL A 107 -0.41 -19.22 -10.19
CA VAL A 107 -1.12 -20.34 -9.53
C VAL A 107 -0.25 -21.56 -9.27
N ASP A 108 0.73 -21.81 -10.13
CA ASP A 108 1.65 -22.95 -10.05
C ASP A 108 2.54 -22.92 -8.80
N PHE A 109 2.68 -21.77 -8.14
CA PHE A 109 3.53 -21.59 -6.94
C PHE A 109 2.70 -21.41 -5.66
N SER A 110 1.49 -21.95 -5.62
CA SER A 110 0.55 -21.81 -4.49
C SER A 110 1.10 -22.24 -3.12
N SER A 111 2.01 -23.22 -3.07
CA SER A 111 2.67 -23.63 -1.82
C SER A 111 3.60 -22.54 -1.26
N GLU A 112 4.35 -21.86 -2.12
CA GLU A 112 5.19 -20.72 -1.72
C GLU A 112 4.35 -19.53 -1.27
N VAL A 113 3.24 -19.25 -1.97
CA VAL A 113 2.30 -18.19 -1.59
C VAL A 113 1.73 -18.43 -0.20
N THR A 114 1.30 -19.66 0.08
CA THR A 114 0.77 -20.02 1.40
C THR A 114 1.83 -19.88 2.49
N ALA A 115 3.07 -20.32 2.23
CA ALA A 115 4.17 -20.17 3.17
C ALA A 115 4.49 -18.70 3.47
N ALA A 116 4.49 -17.84 2.44
CA ALA A 116 4.70 -16.40 2.59
C ALA A 116 3.59 -15.74 3.41
N LEU A 117 2.32 -16.06 3.13
CA LEU A 117 1.17 -15.54 3.89
C LEU A 117 1.21 -15.95 5.36
N ARG A 118 1.62 -17.19 5.65
CA ARG A 118 1.68 -17.69 7.04
C ARG A 118 2.63 -16.88 7.92
N VAL A 119 3.68 -16.30 7.35
CA VAL A 119 4.66 -15.48 8.08
C VAL A 119 4.40 -13.97 8.01
N THR A 120 3.39 -13.48 7.28
CA THR A 120 3.04 -12.05 7.22
C THR A 120 1.83 -11.72 8.09
N ASP A 121 1.75 -10.49 8.60
CA ASP A 121 0.67 -10.02 9.48
C ASP A 121 -0.39 -9.20 8.72
N GLY A 122 0.02 -8.60 7.60
CA GLY A 122 -0.85 -7.85 6.70
C GLY A 122 -0.53 -8.12 5.24
N ALA A 123 -1.40 -7.68 4.33
CA ALA A 123 -1.17 -7.82 2.91
C ALA A 123 -1.64 -6.58 2.14
N VAL A 124 -0.83 -6.14 1.17
CA VAL A 124 -1.23 -5.13 0.19
C VAL A 124 -1.76 -5.85 -1.04
N VAL A 125 -3.06 -5.73 -1.27
CA VAL A 125 -3.75 -6.26 -2.45
C VAL A 125 -3.61 -5.25 -3.58
N VAL A 126 -3.00 -5.64 -4.68
CA VAL A 126 -2.80 -4.81 -5.87
C VAL A 126 -3.80 -5.24 -6.93
N VAL A 127 -4.57 -4.28 -7.43
CA VAL A 127 -5.60 -4.53 -8.44
C VAL A 127 -5.46 -3.51 -9.57
N ASP A 128 -5.45 -3.99 -10.81
CA ASP A 128 -5.46 -3.14 -12.00
C ASP A 128 -6.80 -2.37 -12.09
N CYS A 129 -6.75 -1.06 -12.31
CA CYS A 129 -7.95 -0.23 -12.44
C CYS A 129 -8.81 -0.56 -13.67
N VAL A 130 -8.23 -1.16 -14.71
CA VAL A 130 -8.92 -1.52 -15.95
C VAL A 130 -9.48 -2.93 -15.89
N GLU A 131 -8.66 -3.91 -15.49
CA GLU A 131 -9.07 -5.32 -15.44
C GLU A 131 -9.92 -5.64 -14.21
N GLY A 132 -9.69 -4.94 -13.10
CA GLY A 132 -10.37 -5.19 -11.84
C GLY A 132 -9.88 -6.47 -11.14
N VAL A 133 -10.75 -7.05 -10.30
CA VAL A 133 -10.41 -8.22 -9.49
C VAL A 133 -10.46 -9.50 -10.33
N CYS A 134 -9.33 -10.17 -10.47
CA CYS A 134 -9.19 -11.45 -11.18
C CYS A 134 -9.19 -12.65 -10.22
N VAL A 135 -9.32 -13.86 -10.78
CA VAL A 135 -9.42 -15.13 -10.03
C VAL A 135 -8.22 -15.38 -9.10
N GLN A 136 -7.01 -15.00 -9.51
CA GLN A 136 -5.81 -15.17 -8.67
C GLN A 136 -5.83 -14.23 -7.48
N THR A 137 -6.21 -12.95 -7.69
CA THR A 137 -6.38 -11.98 -6.60
C THR A 137 -7.38 -12.50 -5.59
N GLU A 138 -8.54 -13.00 -6.04
CA GLU A 138 -9.55 -13.60 -5.16
C GLU A 138 -9.02 -14.84 -4.41
N THR A 139 -8.32 -15.74 -5.11
CA THR A 139 -7.81 -16.99 -4.52
C THR A 139 -6.78 -16.73 -3.43
N VAL A 140 -5.83 -15.82 -3.69
CA VAL A 140 -4.77 -15.49 -2.73
C VAL A 140 -5.31 -14.60 -1.60
N LEU A 141 -6.24 -13.69 -1.89
CA LEU A 141 -6.93 -12.91 -0.85
C LEU A 141 -7.73 -13.83 0.09
N ARG A 142 -8.44 -14.82 -0.45
CA ARG A 142 -9.12 -15.84 0.36
C ARG A 142 -8.13 -16.59 1.26
N GLN A 143 -7.00 -17.05 0.71
CA GLN A 143 -5.96 -17.71 1.51
C GLN A 143 -5.44 -16.79 2.62
N ALA A 144 -5.22 -15.51 2.33
CA ALA A 144 -4.77 -14.52 3.30
C ALA A 144 -5.80 -14.30 4.43
N LEU A 145 -7.09 -14.24 4.09
CA LEU A 145 -8.17 -14.10 5.07
C LEU A 145 -8.29 -15.34 5.97
N THR A 146 -8.15 -16.55 5.40
CA THR A 146 -8.08 -17.79 6.19
C THR A 146 -6.90 -17.80 7.15
N GLU A 147 -5.75 -17.23 6.74
CA GLU A 147 -4.56 -17.02 7.58
C GLU A 147 -4.70 -15.83 8.56
N ARG A 148 -5.90 -15.23 8.67
CA ARG A 148 -6.22 -14.07 9.53
C ARG A 148 -5.31 -12.86 9.24
N ILE A 149 -5.01 -12.63 7.98
CA ILE A 149 -4.17 -11.50 7.54
C ILE A 149 -5.07 -10.29 7.24
N ARG A 150 -4.64 -9.10 7.67
CA ARG A 150 -5.39 -7.86 7.42
C ARG A 150 -5.05 -7.29 6.03
N PRO A 151 -6.02 -7.15 5.10
CA PRO A 151 -5.76 -6.59 3.79
C PRO A 151 -5.84 -5.06 3.77
N VAL A 152 -5.07 -4.44 2.88
CA VAL A 152 -5.23 -3.06 2.39
C VAL A 152 -5.16 -3.09 0.86
N LEU A 153 -5.78 -2.12 0.17
CA LEU A 153 -5.91 -2.14 -1.28
C LEU A 153 -5.09 -1.03 -1.95
N PHE A 154 -4.38 -1.38 -3.01
CA PHE A 154 -3.79 -0.46 -3.95
C PHE A 154 -4.39 -0.67 -5.35
N ILE A 155 -5.10 0.34 -5.85
CA ILE A 155 -5.60 0.37 -7.22
C ILE A 155 -4.49 0.92 -8.12
N ASN A 156 -3.96 0.07 -8.98
CA ASN A 156 -2.80 0.32 -9.82
C ASN A 156 -3.18 0.61 -11.29
N LYS A 157 -2.20 1.06 -12.07
CA LYS A 157 -2.28 1.36 -13.51
C LYS A 157 -3.28 2.45 -13.89
N VAL A 158 -3.56 3.37 -12.97
CA VAL A 158 -4.46 4.51 -13.21
C VAL A 158 -3.99 5.38 -14.37
N ASP A 159 -2.70 5.38 -14.67
CA ASP A 159 -2.15 6.05 -15.85
C ASP A 159 -2.72 5.52 -17.16
N ARG A 160 -3.07 4.22 -17.25
CA ARG A 160 -3.72 3.65 -18.45
C ARG A 160 -5.15 4.15 -18.59
N ALA A 161 -5.89 4.25 -17.48
CA ALA A 161 -7.23 4.82 -17.49
C ALA A 161 -7.24 6.28 -18.00
N ILE A 162 -6.21 7.06 -17.65
CA ILE A 162 -6.10 8.47 -18.05
C ILE A 162 -5.54 8.63 -19.48
N LEU A 163 -4.46 7.92 -19.82
CA LEU A 163 -3.72 8.14 -21.07
C LEU A 163 -4.20 7.26 -22.23
N GLU A 164 -4.49 5.99 -21.98
CA GLU A 164 -4.86 5.02 -23.02
C GLU A 164 -6.37 5.05 -23.26
N LEU A 165 -7.16 4.92 -22.19
CA LEU A 165 -8.62 4.87 -22.27
C LEU A 165 -9.27 6.25 -22.28
N GLN A 166 -8.54 7.29 -21.85
CA GLN A 166 -9.03 8.67 -21.75
C GLN A 166 -10.37 8.78 -21.02
N LEU A 167 -10.54 7.96 -19.96
CA LEU A 167 -11.79 7.92 -19.19
C LEU A 167 -12.03 9.26 -18.51
N ASP A 168 -13.28 9.71 -18.51
CA ASP A 168 -13.66 10.88 -17.74
C ASP A 168 -13.49 10.62 -16.22
N PRO A 169 -13.22 11.65 -15.39
CA PRO A 169 -13.01 11.45 -13.96
C PRO A 169 -14.16 10.75 -13.22
N GLU A 170 -15.41 10.91 -13.68
CA GLU A 170 -16.56 10.21 -13.08
C GLU A 170 -16.55 8.72 -13.48
N GLU A 171 -16.22 8.38 -14.72
CA GLU A 171 -16.11 6.99 -15.18
C GLU A 171 -14.98 6.25 -14.44
N ALA A 172 -13.83 6.90 -14.30
CA ALA A 172 -12.71 6.38 -13.52
C ALA A 172 -13.12 6.15 -12.04
N TYR A 173 -13.84 7.10 -11.45
CA TYR A 173 -14.37 6.95 -10.08
C TYR A 173 -15.32 5.75 -9.94
N GLN A 174 -16.26 5.58 -10.87
CA GLN A 174 -17.17 4.42 -10.85
C GLN A 174 -16.39 3.10 -11.00
N GLY A 175 -15.34 3.09 -11.82
CA GLY A 175 -14.39 1.96 -11.90
C GLY A 175 -13.74 1.63 -10.56
N PHE A 176 -13.26 2.64 -9.83
CA PHE A 176 -12.69 2.45 -8.49
C PHE A 176 -13.71 1.91 -7.50
N VAL A 177 -14.93 2.46 -7.48
CA VAL A 177 -16.03 1.99 -6.62
C VAL A 177 -16.31 0.51 -6.88
N LYS A 178 -16.46 0.12 -8.15
CA LYS A 178 -16.71 -1.27 -8.54
C LYS A 178 -15.58 -2.20 -8.09
N THR A 179 -14.32 -1.79 -8.26
CA THR A 179 -13.16 -2.57 -7.80
C THR A 179 -13.17 -2.75 -6.28
N ILE A 180 -13.41 -1.69 -5.51
CA ILE A 180 -13.49 -1.74 -4.04
C ILE A 180 -14.64 -2.64 -3.59
N GLN A 181 -15.80 -2.55 -4.24
CA GLN A 181 -16.95 -3.40 -3.95
C GLN A 181 -16.62 -4.88 -4.19
N ASN A 182 -16.02 -5.21 -5.33
CA ASN A 182 -15.63 -6.59 -5.64
C ASN A 182 -14.66 -7.16 -4.60
N VAL A 183 -13.67 -6.38 -4.16
CA VAL A 183 -12.75 -6.82 -3.09
C VAL A 183 -13.50 -7.02 -1.77
N ASN A 184 -14.40 -6.10 -1.40
CA ASN A 184 -15.20 -6.21 -0.18
C ASN A 184 -16.16 -7.40 -0.20
N VAL A 185 -16.68 -7.81 -1.36
CA VAL A 185 -17.49 -9.03 -1.50
C VAL A 185 -16.66 -10.26 -1.11
N VAL A 186 -15.41 -10.36 -1.58
CA VAL A 186 -14.50 -11.44 -1.21
C VAL A 186 -14.21 -11.40 0.29
N ILE A 187 -13.88 -10.23 0.84
CA ILE A 187 -13.61 -10.05 2.27
C ILE A 187 -14.82 -10.48 3.11
N ALA A 188 -16.03 -10.03 2.76
CA ALA A 188 -17.24 -10.36 3.49
C ALA A 188 -17.59 -11.85 3.43
N THR A 189 -17.32 -12.50 2.29
CA THR A 189 -17.60 -13.93 2.09
C THR A 189 -16.73 -14.82 2.97
N TYR A 190 -15.47 -14.43 3.20
CA TYR A 190 -14.48 -15.22 3.94
C TYR A 190 -14.04 -14.55 5.26
N ASN A 191 -14.85 -13.65 5.82
CA ASN A 191 -14.50 -12.95 7.05
C ASN A 191 -14.55 -13.90 8.26
N ASP A 192 -13.46 -13.97 9.03
CA ASP A 192 -13.45 -14.63 10.33
C ASP A 192 -14.00 -13.65 11.40
N PRO A 193 -15.06 -14.00 12.16
CA PRO A 193 -15.61 -13.13 13.20
C PRO A 193 -14.59 -12.61 14.22
N VAL A 194 -13.52 -13.35 14.49
CA VAL A 194 -12.45 -12.97 15.42
C VAL A 194 -11.71 -11.71 14.94
N MET A 195 -11.67 -11.48 13.62
CA MET A 195 -10.97 -10.34 13.00
C MET A 195 -11.76 -9.03 13.06
N GLY A 196 -13.07 -9.09 13.36
CA GLY A 196 -13.96 -7.95 13.32
C GLY A 196 -14.21 -7.44 11.90
N ASP A 197 -14.24 -6.12 11.73
CA ASP A 197 -14.43 -5.48 10.42
C ASP A 197 -13.11 -5.36 9.65
N LEU A 198 -13.03 -6.09 8.53
CA LEU A 198 -11.94 -6.05 7.56
C LEU A 198 -12.33 -5.32 6.27
N GLN A 199 -13.54 -4.75 6.17
CA GLN A 199 -13.95 -4.05 4.96
C GLN A 199 -13.07 -2.83 4.71
N ILE A 200 -12.60 -2.75 3.48
CA ILE A 200 -11.76 -1.67 3.00
C ILE A 200 -12.61 -0.56 2.41
N SER A 201 -12.22 0.67 2.70
CA SER A 201 -12.80 1.86 2.07
C SER A 201 -11.78 2.99 1.98
N PRO A 202 -11.90 3.87 0.97
CA PRO A 202 -11.04 5.05 0.86
C PRO A 202 -11.22 6.02 2.03
N ASP A 203 -12.45 6.18 2.53
CA ASP A 203 -12.76 7.01 3.71
C ASP A 203 -12.12 6.47 5.00
N LYS A 204 -11.88 5.15 5.11
CA LYS A 204 -11.09 4.59 6.23
C LYS A 204 -9.58 4.77 6.06
N GLY A 205 -9.10 5.20 4.90
CA GLY A 205 -7.66 5.30 4.59
C GLY A 205 -7.01 3.98 4.13
N THR A 206 -7.79 2.91 4.04
CA THR A 206 -7.31 1.54 3.70
C THR A 206 -7.14 1.29 2.19
N VAL A 207 -7.39 2.31 1.37
CA VAL A 207 -7.28 2.24 -0.09
C VAL A 207 -6.36 3.36 -0.58
N SER A 208 -5.39 2.99 -1.40
CA SER A 208 -4.57 3.91 -2.18
C SER A 208 -4.78 3.70 -3.68
N ILE A 209 -4.62 4.76 -4.46
CA ILE A 209 -4.92 4.81 -5.89
C ILE A 209 -3.74 5.46 -6.60
N GLY A 210 -3.24 4.85 -7.68
CA GLY A 210 -2.14 5.42 -8.43
C GLY A 210 -1.56 4.52 -9.52
N SER A 211 -0.27 4.75 -9.80
CA SER A 211 0.51 4.02 -10.79
C SER A 211 1.89 3.69 -10.21
N GLY A 212 2.15 2.39 -10.03
CA GLY A 212 3.48 1.90 -9.67
C GLY A 212 4.52 2.21 -10.75
N TYR A 213 4.13 2.16 -12.03
CA TYR A 213 5.05 2.42 -13.15
C TYR A 213 5.50 3.90 -13.20
N GLN A 214 4.57 4.82 -12.98
CA GLN A 214 4.87 6.25 -12.88
C GLN A 214 5.27 6.69 -11.46
N ALA A 215 5.36 5.74 -10.52
CA ALA A 215 5.77 5.94 -9.13
C ALA A 215 4.98 7.04 -8.38
N TRP A 216 3.69 7.20 -8.68
CA TRP A 216 2.79 8.09 -7.93
C TRP A 216 1.58 7.35 -7.38
N ALA A 217 1.16 7.72 -6.17
CA ALA A 217 -0.06 7.23 -5.55
C ALA A 217 -0.56 8.20 -4.50
N PHE A 218 -1.87 8.16 -4.24
CA PHE A 218 -2.48 8.91 -3.15
C PHE A 218 -3.47 8.04 -2.37
N SER A 219 -3.65 8.38 -1.11
CA SER A 219 -4.79 7.98 -0.29
C SER A 219 -5.67 9.20 -0.07
N LEU A 220 -6.94 9.00 0.30
CA LEU A 220 -7.80 10.12 0.68
C LEU A 220 -7.28 10.86 1.91
N THR A 221 -6.53 10.19 2.79
CA THR A 221 -5.87 10.81 3.94
C THR A 221 -4.98 11.97 3.52
N ARG A 222 -4.18 11.81 2.46
CA ARG A 222 -3.26 12.85 1.98
C ARG A 222 -4.02 14.09 1.49
N PHE A 223 -5.07 13.89 0.68
CA PHE A 223 -5.89 15.01 0.20
C PHE A 223 -6.74 15.63 1.32
N ALA A 224 -7.24 14.83 2.26
CA ALA A 224 -7.96 15.32 3.42
C ALA A 224 -7.06 16.25 4.25
N HIS A 225 -5.80 15.88 4.50
CA HIS A 225 -4.84 16.75 5.18
C HIS A 225 -4.60 18.08 4.42
N MET A 226 -4.40 18.02 3.09
CA MET A 226 -4.21 19.22 2.27
C MET A 226 -5.40 20.20 2.27
N TYR A 227 -6.62 19.68 2.34
CA TYR A 227 -7.85 20.47 2.19
C TYR A 227 -8.52 20.79 3.53
N ALA A 228 -8.33 20.00 4.58
CA ALA A 228 -8.91 20.21 5.91
C ALA A 228 -8.64 21.62 6.44
N ALA A 229 -7.37 22.05 6.41
CA ALA A 229 -6.97 23.40 6.82
C ALA A 229 -7.60 24.50 5.97
N LYS A 230 -7.76 24.27 4.65
CA LYS A 230 -8.35 25.25 3.72
C LYS A 230 -9.85 25.42 3.93
N PHE A 231 -10.55 24.35 4.30
CA PHE A 231 -11.99 24.36 4.55
C PHE A 231 -12.35 24.62 6.02
N GLY A 232 -11.37 24.60 6.94
CA GLY A 232 -11.62 24.71 8.38
C GLY A 232 -12.41 23.52 8.93
N VAL A 233 -12.17 22.32 8.41
CA VAL A 233 -12.87 21.09 8.77
C VAL A 233 -11.85 20.09 9.28
N ASP A 234 -12.25 19.28 10.27
CA ASP A 234 -11.46 18.15 10.75
C ASP A 234 -11.08 17.17 9.62
N GLU A 235 -9.88 16.60 9.68
CA GLU A 235 -9.35 15.72 8.63
C GLU A 235 -10.18 14.46 8.41
N MET A 236 -10.70 13.84 9.48
CA MET A 236 -11.54 12.65 9.36
C MET A 236 -12.85 13.00 8.65
N LYS A 237 -13.48 14.11 9.04
CA LYS A 237 -14.70 14.61 8.36
C LYS A 237 -14.44 15.04 6.91
N MET A 238 -13.27 15.62 6.63
CA MET A 238 -12.90 16.00 5.27
C MET A 238 -12.72 14.75 4.40
N ARG A 239 -12.13 13.69 4.94
CA ARG A 239 -11.95 12.42 4.24
C ARG A 239 -13.28 11.76 3.87
N GLU A 240 -14.24 11.74 4.79
CA GLU A 240 -15.61 11.27 4.52
C GLU A 240 -16.27 12.06 3.39
N ARG A 241 -16.08 13.39 3.36
CA ARG A 241 -16.63 14.28 2.33
C ARG A 241 -15.99 14.10 0.96
N LEU A 242 -14.76 13.60 0.89
CA LEU A 242 -14.05 13.38 -0.36
C LEU A 242 -14.46 12.09 -1.08
N TRP A 243 -15.20 11.19 -0.43
CA TRP A 243 -15.63 9.91 -1.00
C TRP A 243 -17.16 9.79 -1.07
N GLY A 244 -17.68 8.92 -1.94
CA GLY A 244 -19.11 8.62 -2.01
C GLY A 244 -19.93 9.70 -2.73
N ASP A 245 -21.22 9.74 -2.43
CA ASP A 245 -22.18 10.73 -2.96
C ASP A 245 -22.09 12.06 -2.22
N ASN A 246 -20.89 12.63 -2.24
CA ASN A 246 -20.59 13.95 -1.72
C ASN A 246 -20.13 14.86 -2.86
N PHE A 247 -20.70 16.06 -2.90
CA PHE A 247 -20.48 17.06 -3.94
C PHE A 247 -20.22 18.40 -3.27
N PHE A 248 -19.42 19.25 -3.92
CA PHE A 248 -19.12 20.59 -3.41
C PHE A 248 -19.55 21.65 -4.41
N ASP A 249 -20.57 22.41 -4.05
CA ASP A 249 -21.00 23.56 -4.83
C ASP A 249 -20.04 24.72 -4.56
N ALA A 250 -19.15 24.98 -5.51
CA ALA A 250 -18.17 26.07 -5.41
C ALA A 250 -18.81 27.47 -5.45
N LYS A 251 -19.98 27.63 -6.08
CA LYS A 251 -20.69 28.93 -6.14
C LYS A 251 -21.27 29.26 -4.78
N ASN A 252 -21.96 28.30 -4.17
CA ASN A 252 -22.61 28.48 -2.88
C ASN A 252 -21.72 28.13 -1.68
N LYS A 253 -20.51 27.59 -1.94
CA LYS A 253 -19.54 27.07 -0.95
C LYS A 253 -20.16 26.07 0.03
N LYS A 254 -21.02 25.19 -0.47
CA LYS A 254 -21.78 24.22 0.33
C LYS A 254 -21.51 22.79 -0.11
N TRP A 255 -21.48 21.91 0.89
CA TRP A 255 -21.48 20.46 0.66
C TRP A 255 -22.91 19.97 0.46
N ILE A 256 -23.14 19.21 -0.60
CA ILE A 256 -24.43 18.62 -0.94
C ILE A 256 -24.27 17.13 -1.20
N LYS A 257 -25.35 16.37 -1.04
CA LYS A 257 -25.40 14.90 -1.22
C LYS A 257 -26.05 14.46 -2.53
N GLN A 258 -26.37 15.42 -3.39
CA GLN A 258 -27.00 15.19 -4.67
C GLN A 258 -26.14 15.84 -5.75
N ASP A 259 -26.26 15.33 -6.97
CA ASP A 259 -25.54 15.82 -8.14
C ASP A 259 -26.06 17.17 -8.66
N THR A 260 -27.08 17.75 -8.01
CA THR A 260 -27.76 18.98 -8.43
C THR A 260 -27.83 19.96 -7.26
N ASN A 261 -27.44 21.23 -7.49
CA ASN A 261 -27.53 22.28 -6.47
C ASN A 261 -28.92 22.91 -6.40
N SER A 262 -29.09 23.87 -5.48
CA SER A 262 -30.34 24.62 -5.32
C SER A 262 -30.78 25.41 -6.55
N ASP A 263 -29.85 25.69 -7.46
CA ASP A 263 -30.07 26.45 -8.68
C ASP A 263 -30.43 25.54 -9.89
N GLY A 264 -30.52 24.22 -9.66
CA GLY A 264 -30.81 23.23 -10.70
C GLY A 264 -29.61 22.87 -11.58
N GLU A 265 -28.41 23.34 -11.23
CA GLU A 265 -27.17 23.05 -11.96
C GLU A 265 -26.52 21.76 -11.46
N ARG A 266 -25.95 20.99 -12.39
CA ARG A 266 -25.18 19.81 -12.03
C ARG A 266 -23.84 20.18 -11.38
N VAL A 267 -23.60 19.61 -10.21
CA VAL A 267 -22.35 19.76 -9.46
C VAL A 267 -21.53 18.50 -9.61
N ARG A 268 -20.21 18.66 -9.75
CA ARG A 268 -19.30 17.53 -9.87
C ARG A 268 -19.02 16.92 -8.50
N ARG A 269 -18.82 15.61 -8.48
CA ARG A 269 -18.49 14.85 -7.27
C ARG A 269 -17.20 15.39 -6.66
N ALA A 270 -17.16 15.45 -5.33
CA ALA A 270 -16.03 15.97 -4.57
C ALA A 270 -14.73 15.22 -4.89
N PHE A 271 -14.78 13.90 -4.98
CA PHE A 271 -13.61 13.09 -5.37
C PHE A 271 -13.04 13.53 -6.73
N CYS A 272 -13.91 13.67 -7.74
CA CYS A 272 -13.49 14.06 -9.07
C CYS A 272 -12.91 15.47 -9.07
N GLN A 273 -13.58 16.42 -8.40
CA GLN A 273 -13.16 17.83 -8.37
C GLN A 273 -11.86 18.05 -7.60
N PHE A 274 -11.68 17.40 -6.45
CA PHE A 274 -10.57 17.70 -5.54
C PHE A 274 -9.38 16.75 -5.66
N CYS A 275 -9.61 15.50 -6.10
CA CYS A 275 -8.56 14.49 -6.21
C CYS A 275 -8.15 14.26 -7.67
N LEU A 276 -9.11 13.93 -8.55
CA LEU A 276 -8.79 13.55 -9.93
C LEU A 276 -8.50 14.75 -10.85
N ASP A 277 -9.27 15.82 -10.79
CA ASP A 277 -9.11 16.96 -11.69
C ASP A 277 -7.70 17.56 -11.65
N PRO A 278 -7.05 17.79 -10.49
CA PRO A 278 -5.66 18.26 -10.47
C PRO A 278 -4.70 17.29 -11.19
N ILE A 279 -4.90 15.99 -11.03
CA ILE A 279 -4.09 14.96 -11.68
C ILE A 279 -4.31 14.99 -13.20
N TYR A 280 -5.57 14.99 -13.64
CA TYR A 280 -5.93 15.07 -15.06
C TYR A 280 -5.40 16.35 -15.71
N GLN A 281 -5.44 17.48 -15.01
CA GLN A 281 -4.89 18.74 -15.50
C GLN A 281 -3.38 18.69 -15.67
N ILE A 282 -2.64 18.01 -14.78
CA ILE A 282 -1.20 17.77 -14.91
C ILE A 282 -0.92 16.88 -16.13
N PHE A 283 -1.66 15.78 -16.29
CA PHE A 283 -1.53 14.88 -17.43
C PHE A 283 -1.76 15.60 -18.75
N ASP A 284 -2.89 16.33 -18.87
CA ASP A 284 -3.21 17.16 -20.05
C ASP A 284 -2.14 18.21 -20.32
N ALA A 285 -1.69 18.94 -19.31
CA ALA A 285 -0.71 20.01 -19.51
C ALA A 285 0.65 19.48 -19.96
N CYS A 286 1.10 18.35 -19.40
CA CYS A 286 2.37 17.73 -19.79
C CYS A 286 2.29 17.15 -21.20
N MET A 287 1.25 16.36 -21.51
CA MET A 287 1.13 15.69 -22.81
C MET A 287 0.88 16.66 -23.98
N ASN A 288 0.20 17.78 -23.72
CA ASN A 288 -0.05 18.84 -24.70
C ASN A 288 0.94 20.01 -24.59
N GLU A 289 2.06 19.83 -23.86
CA GLU A 289 3.16 20.80 -23.74
C GLU A 289 2.74 22.23 -23.35
N LYS A 290 1.71 22.36 -22.50
CA LYS A 290 1.16 23.64 -22.03
C LYS A 290 2.03 24.26 -20.94
N LYS A 291 3.24 24.73 -21.29
CA LYS A 291 4.28 25.21 -20.34
C LYS A 291 3.76 26.22 -19.31
N ASP A 292 3.01 27.24 -19.74
CA ASP A 292 2.45 28.26 -18.82
C ASP A 292 1.50 27.66 -17.77
N LYS A 293 0.72 26.64 -18.16
CA LYS A 293 -0.20 25.94 -17.26
C LYS A 293 0.58 25.05 -16.29
N ILE A 294 1.61 24.36 -16.77
CA ILE A 294 2.52 23.57 -15.92
C ILE A 294 3.13 24.47 -14.83
N GLU A 295 3.72 25.61 -15.19
CA GLU A 295 4.35 26.50 -14.20
C GLU A 295 3.36 27.03 -13.15
N LYS A 296 2.14 27.39 -13.56
CA LYS A 296 1.08 27.83 -12.63
C LYS A 296 0.70 26.71 -11.66
N MET A 297 0.57 25.48 -12.14
CA MET A 297 0.25 24.32 -11.31
C MET A 297 1.39 23.98 -10.34
N LEU A 298 2.64 23.99 -10.80
CA LEU A 298 3.81 23.74 -9.94
C LEU A 298 3.87 24.73 -8.78
N LYS A 299 3.60 26.03 -9.04
CA LYS A 299 3.51 27.06 -7.98
C LYS A 299 2.34 26.80 -7.02
N SER A 300 1.15 26.47 -7.55
CA SER A 300 -0.03 26.20 -6.73
C SER A 300 0.11 24.96 -5.83
N LEU A 301 0.86 23.97 -6.29
CA LEU A 301 1.08 22.70 -5.59
C LEU A 301 2.39 22.70 -4.77
N ASN A 302 3.12 23.82 -4.77
CA ASN A 302 4.42 23.97 -4.12
C ASN A 302 5.45 22.90 -4.54
N ILE A 303 5.51 22.60 -5.84
CA ILE A 303 6.42 21.62 -6.43
C ILE A 303 7.60 22.34 -7.09
N ASN A 304 8.81 22.02 -6.68
CA ASN A 304 10.03 22.60 -7.23
C ASN A 304 10.71 21.63 -8.22
N LEU A 305 10.94 22.10 -9.45
CA LEU A 305 11.71 21.41 -10.48
C LEU A 305 13.06 22.10 -10.73
N THR A 306 14.12 21.31 -10.88
CA THR A 306 15.45 21.77 -11.33
C THR A 306 15.40 22.18 -12.82
N ALA A 307 16.46 22.84 -13.30
CA ALA A 307 16.55 23.20 -14.72
C ALA A 307 16.48 21.96 -15.62
N ASP A 308 17.30 20.94 -15.32
CA ASP A 308 17.34 19.70 -16.10
C ASP A 308 16.01 18.93 -16.09
N GLU A 309 15.26 18.98 -14.98
CA GLU A 309 13.94 18.34 -14.89
C GLU A 309 12.90 19.03 -15.78
N ARG A 310 12.98 20.36 -15.94
CA ARG A 310 12.05 21.13 -16.79
C ARG A 310 12.25 20.86 -18.28
N ASP A 311 13.48 20.54 -18.68
CA ASP A 311 13.85 20.27 -20.07
C ASP A 311 13.60 18.81 -20.49
N GLN A 312 13.03 17.99 -19.59
CA GLN A 312 12.68 16.61 -19.89
C GLN A 312 11.56 16.51 -20.93
N VAL A 313 11.59 15.43 -21.72
CA VAL A 313 10.51 15.07 -22.65
C VAL A 313 9.18 14.86 -21.92
N PRO A 314 8.01 15.12 -22.55
CA PRO A 314 6.71 15.16 -21.89
C PRO A 314 6.38 13.99 -20.96
N LYS A 315 6.63 12.75 -21.39
CA LYS A 315 6.38 11.54 -20.58
C LYS A 315 7.27 11.46 -19.35
N LYS A 316 8.55 11.85 -19.48
CA LYS A 316 9.52 11.84 -18.38
C LYS A 316 9.24 12.98 -17.40
N LEU A 317 8.92 14.17 -17.93
CA LEU A 317 8.48 15.32 -17.15
C LEU A 317 7.23 15.00 -16.32
N LEU A 318 6.23 14.35 -16.92
CA LEU A 318 5.02 13.90 -16.21
C LEU A 318 5.38 13.00 -15.03
N LYS A 319 6.22 11.97 -15.25
CA LYS A 319 6.67 11.06 -14.18
C LYS A 319 7.34 11.86 -13.06
N THR A 320 8.27 12.76 -13.38
CA THR A 320 8.97 13.61 -12.41
C THR A 320 8.03 14.48 -11.59
N ILE A 321 7.07 15.16 -12.23
CA ILE A 321 6.09 16.01 -11.55
C ILE A 321 5.22 15.16 -10.62
N MET A 322 4.70 14.03 -11.10
CA MET A 322 3.82 13.17 -10.34
C MET A 322 4.52 12.53 -9.13
N MET A 323 5.77 12.11 -9.28
CA MET A 323 6.59 11.59 -8.16
C MET A 323 6.81 12.64 -7.06
N LYS A 324 6.93 13.93 -7.40
CA LYS A 324 7.08 15.01 -6.42
C LYS A 324 5.75 15.44 -5.80
N PHE A 325 4.67 15.37 -6.57
CA PHE A 325 3.34 15.73 -6.10
C PHE A 325 2.77 14.69 -5.13
N LEU A 326 2.76 13.43 -5.56
CA LEU A 326 2.11 12.31 -4.89
C LEU A 326 3.04 11.07 -4.90
N PRO A 327 4.16 11.08 -4.14
CA PRO A 327 5.11 9.99 -4.14
C PRO A 327 4.44 8.66 -3.75
N ALA A 328 4.51 7.64 -4.62
CA ALA A 328 3.81 6.38 -4.37
C ALA A 328 4.26 5.69 -3.08
N ALA A 329 5.57 5.63 -2.87
CA ALA A 329 6.13 4.90 -1.74
C ALA A 329 5.76 5.53 -0.40
N GLU A 330 5.77 6.86 -0.28
CA GLU A 330 5.35 7.55 0.95
C GLU A 330 3.89 7.23 1.27
N THR A 331 3.00 7.33 0.29
CA THR A 331 1.58 7.00 0.44
C THR A 331 1.37 5.55 0.89
N LEU A 332 2.09 4.60 0.29
CA LEU A 332 1.97 3.18 0.60
C LEU A 332 2.52 2.86 1.98
N LEU A 333 3.70 3.39 2.33
CA LEU A 333 4.31 3.19 3.65
C LEU A 333 3.43 3.78 4.75
N GLN A 334 2.84 4.96 4.53
CA GLN A 334 1.85 5.56 5.43
C GLN A 334 0.65 4.63 5.64
N MET A 335 0.06 4.11 4.55
CA MET A 335 -1.08 3.20 4.63
C MET A 335 -0.72 1.91 5.37
N ILE A 336 0.47 1.35 5.12
CA ILE A 336 0.99 0.15 5.78
C ILE A 336 1.11 0.37 7.28
N VAL A 337 1.77 1.45 7.71
CA VAL A 337 2.00 1.74 9.13
C VAL A 337 0.68 1.98 9.87
N ALA A 338 -0.24 2.72 9.25
CA ALA A 338 -1.51 3.11 9.85
C ALA A 338 -2.50 1.95 9.99
N HIS A 339 -2.53 1.02 9.02
CA HIS A 339 -3.60 0.02 8.94
C HIS A 339 -3.17 -1.42 9.13
N LEU A 340 -1.91 -1.78 8.85
CA LEU A 340 -1.43 -3.14 9.10
C LEU A 340 -1.10 -3.32 10.59
N PRO A 341 -1.41 -4.47 11.19
CA PRO A 341 -1.12 -4.72 12.59
C PRO A 341 0.37 -4.98 12.79
N SER A 342 0.84 -4.69 14.00
CA SER A 342 2.14 -5.17 14.46
C SER A 342 2.09 -6.67 14.76
N PRO A 343 3.24 -7.38 14.74
CA PRO A 343 3.36 -8.75 15.24
C PRO A 343 2.68 -8.96 16.59
N LYS A 344 2.92 -8.03 17.53
CA LYS A 344 2.34 -8.08 18.88
C LYS A 344 0.81 -8.05 18.88
N LYS A 345 0.20 -7.28 17.97
CA LYS A 345 -1.26 -7.26 17.82
C LYS A 345 -1.75 -8.49 17.04
N ALA A 346 -1.08 -8.83 15.95
CA ALA A 346 -1.47 -9.92 15.06
C ALA A 346 -1.48 -11.28 15.76
N GLN A 347 -0.45 -11.56 16.56
CA GLN A 347 -0.32 -12.84 17.24
C GLN A 347 -1.42 -13.11 18.28
N THR A 348 -2.04 -12.08 18.86
CA THR A 348 -3.12 -12.25 19.85
C THR A 348 -4.31 -13.04 19.32
N TYR A 349 -4.65 -12.85 18.04
CA TYR A 349 -5.75 -13.52 17.37
C TYR A 349 -5.27 -14.62 16.40
N ARG A 350 -3.96 -14.72 16.10
CA ARG A 350 -3.40 -15.76 15.23
C ARG A 350 -2.78 -16.94 15.97
N ALA A 351 -2.49 -16.81 17.27
CA ALA A 351 -1.80 -17.86 18.03
C ALA A 351 -2.50 -19.23 17.94
N GLU A 352 -3.84 -19.25 18.02
CA GLU A 352 -4.65 -20.47 17.89
C GLU A 352 -4.49 -21.18 16.55
N MET A 353 -4.25 -20.42 15.48
CA MET A 353 -4.06 -20.97 14.14
C MET A 353 -2.62 -21.43 13.91
N LEU A 354 -1.67 -20.73 14.53
CA LEU A 354 -0.24 -20.97 14.32
C LEU A 354 0.29 -22.13 15.18
N TYR A 355 -0.30 -22.31 16.36
CA TYR A 355 0.10 -23.34 17.32
C TYR A 355 -0.73 -24.62 17.14
N SER A 356 -0.06 -25.75 16.93
CA SER A 356 -0.69 -27.05 16.68
C SER A 356 -0.78 -27.96 17.91
N GLY A 357 -0.48 -27.44 19.10
CA GLY A 357 -0.58 -28.21 20.34
C GLY A 357 -2.02 -28.46 20.80
N PRO A 358 -2.22 -29.21 21.91
CA PRO A 358 -3.54 -29.68 22.35
C PRO A 358 -4.52 -28.54 22.65
N PRO A 359 -5.84 -28.68 22.50
CA PRO A 359 -6.81 -27.60 22.79
C PRO A 359 -6.79 -27.09 24.25
N GLU A 360 -6.34 -27.91 25.20
CA GLU A 360 -6.15 -27.54 26.61
C GLU A 360 -4.89 -26.65 26.83
N SER A 361 -4.13 -26.38 25.77
CA SER A 361 -2.86 -25.63 25.76
C SER A 361 -2.98 -24.11 25.86
N HIS A 362 -4.16 -23.56 26.21
CA HIS A 362 -4.27 -22.12 26.45
C HIS A 362 -3.40 -21.65 27.63
N GLU A 363 -2.88 -22.57 28.44
CA GLU A 363 -1.86 -22.33 29.47
C GLU A 363 -0.44 -22.81 29.08
N ASP A 364 -0.27 -23.41 27.90
CA ASP A 364 1.04 -23.87 27.40
C ASP A 364 1.96 -22.66 27.17
N LYS A 365 3.19 -22.77 27.67
CA LYS A 365 4.19 -21.70 27.61
C LYS A 365 4.56 -21.27 26.18
N TYR A 366 4.49 -22.17 25.20
CA TYR A 366 4.73 -21.85 23.79
C TYR A 366 3.51 -21.14 23.19
N PHE A 367 2.30 -21.61 23.48
CA PHE A 367 1.08 -20.93 23.05
C PHE A 367 1.02 -19.50 23.60
N MET A 368 1.24 -19.32 24.91
CA MET A 368 1.24 -18.02 25.56
C MET A 368 2.41 -17.15 25.10
N GLY A 369 3.57 -17.74 24.82
CA GLY A 369 4.71 -17.05 24.23
C GLY A 369 4.39 -16.46 22.85
N ILE A 370 3.75 -17.26 21.98
CA ILE A 370 3.28 -16.80 20.66
C ILE A 370 2.19 -15.74 20.85
N LYS A 371 1.13 -16.01 21.63
CA LYS A 371 0.00 -15.10 21.80
C LYS A 371 0.40 -13.70 22.28
N ASN A 372 1.40 -13.63 23.17
CA ASN A 372 1.85 -12.38 23.78
C ASN A 372 3.04 -11.74 23.05
N CYS A 373 3.60 -12.38 22.02
CA CYS A 373 4.85 -11.97 21.38
C CYS A 373 5.97 -11.78 22.40
N ASP A 374 6.12 -12.73 23.33
CA ASP A 374 7.03 -12.62 24.47
C ASP A 374 8.48 -12.95 24.08
N GLN A 375 9.37 -11.99 24.34
CA GLN A 375 10.83 -12.06 24.09
C GLN A 375 11.60 -12.86 25.16
N ASN A 376 10.91 -13.33 26.20
CA ASN A 376 11.50 -14.17 27.24
C ASN A 376 10.93 -15.61 27.21
N ALA A 377 9.93 -15.87 26.36
CA ALA A 377 9.34 -17.18 26.20
C ALA A 377 10.30 -18.14 25.44
N PRO A 378 10.09 -19.47 25.55
CA PRO A 378 10.84 -20.44 24.77
C PRO A 378 10.75 -20.13 23.26
N PRO A 379 11.84 -20.29 22.50
CA PRO A 379 11.85 -19.90 21.09
C PRO A 379 10.92 -20.80 20.27
N HIS A 380 10.11 -20.18 19.41
CA HIS A 380 9.25 -20.85 18.44
C HIS A 380 9.43 -20.20 17.07
N ALA A 381 9.77 -20.99 16.06
CA ALA A 381 10.06 -20.51 14.71
C ALA A 381 9.24 -21.30 13.69
N VAL A 382 8.74 -20.61 12.66
CA VAL A 382 8.12 -21.26 11.50
C VAL A 382 9.05 -21.10 10.32
N HIS A 383 9.44 -22.23 9.73
CA HIS A 383 10.22 -22.30 8.50
C HIS A 383 9.31 -21.96 7.33
N GLN A 384 9.73 -20.99 6.51
CA GLN A 384 9.01 -20.59 5.31
C GLN A 384 9.56 -21.33 4.08
N GLN A 385 10.87 -21.24 3.86
CA GLN A 385 11.53 -21.81 2.68
C GLN A 385 13.06 -21.85 2.85
N ASP A 386 13.71 -22.66 2.03
CA ASP A 386 15.16 -22.63 1.85
C ASP A 386 15.56 -21.63 0.76
N GLY A 387 16.57 -20.81 1.06
CA GLY A 387 17.15 -19.84 0.15
C GLY A 387 17.79 -20.50 -1.06
N ALA A 388 17.83 -19.77 -2.18
CA ALA A 388 18.32 -20.28 -3.47
C ALA A 388 19.85 -20.47 -3.56
N ASP A 389 20.61 -20.07 -2.54
CA ASP A 389 22.08 -20.07 -2.57
C ASP A 389 22.67 -21.44 -2.18
N ARG A 390 23.88 -21.75 -2.67
CA ARG A 390 24.56 -23.06 -2.48
C ARG A 390 24.87 -23.40 -1.01
N ARG A 391 24.76 -22.42 -0.11
CA ARG A 391 24.85 -22.61 1.34
C ARG A 391 23.43 -22.62 1.89
N SER A 392 22.93 -23.79 2.29
CA SER A 392 21.59 -24.01 2.85
C SER A 392 21.24 -22.98 3.93
N ARG A 393 20.53 -21.91 3.56
CA ARG A 393 20.05 -20.87 4.47
C ARG A 393 18.54 -20.91 4.49
N ALA A 394 17.92 -20.96 5.67
CA ALA A 394 16.47 -20.95 5.82
C ALA A 394 15.95 -19.53 6.04
N LEU A 395 14.80 -19.21 5.43
CA LEU A 395 13.99 -18.04 5.79
C LEU A 395 12.96 -18.48 6.83
N LEU A 396 13.03 -17.88 8.02
CA LEU A 396 12.24 -18.24 9.19
C LEU A 396 11.65 -16.98 9.82
N ARG A 397 10.44 -17.08 10.36
CA ARG A 397 9.92 -16.09 11.30
C ARG A 397 9.95 -16.65 12.72
N LEU A 398 10.54 -15.89 13.63
CA LEU A 398 10.49 -16.15 15.06
C LEU A 398 9.19 -15.55 15.63
N TRP A 399 8.40 -16.38 16.30
CA TRP A 399 7.14 -16.00 16.93
C TRP A 399 7.33 -15.69 18.42
N SER A 400 8.27 -16.39 19.05
CA SER A 400 8.87 -16.09 20.35
C SER A 400 10.38 -16.30 20.23
N TYR A 401 11.18 -15.50 20.92
CA TYR A 401 12.64 -15.59 20.89
C TYR A 401 13.21 -15.44 22.29
N PHE A 402 14.39 -16.00 22.56
CA PHE A 402 15.08 -15.91 23.83
C PHE A 402 16.32 -15.04 23.68
N ARG A 403 16.35 -13.88 24.34
CA ARG A 403 17.52 -12.99 24.37
C ARG A 403 18.64 -13.66 25.18
N ARG A 404 19.82 -13.84 24.59
CA ARG A 404 21.06 -14.14 25.33
C ARG A 404 21.95 -12.91 25.35
#